data_AF-Q2MGB1-F1
#
_entry.id   AF-Q2MGB1-F1
#
_cell.length_a   1.000
_cell.length_b   1.000
_cell.length_c   1.000
_cell.angle_alpha   90.00
_cell.angle_beta   90.00
_cell.angle_gamma   90.00
#
_symmetry.space_group_name_H-M   'P 1'
#
loop_
_entity.id
_entity.type
_entity.pdbx_description
1 polymer ?
#
loop_
_entity_poly.entity_id
_entity_poly.type
_entity_poly.pdbx_seq_one_letter_code
_entity_poly.pdbx_strand_id
1 'polypeptide(L)'
;MQPDDEGAREWRRGPGGSGRFPWPLRLRARHPRPAPPRIVGVGIDVAAIARFGLALERSPGLRDRLFTPEEQMLPSGSPRTTASLAARFAAKEAVAKVLGAPGGLRWHDVGVRTGARGRPVLQVCGTVAAAAARQGISVWHLSLTHDGDVASAVVVGAA
;
A
#
# COMPACT_ATOMS: atom_id res chain seq x y z
N MET A 1 -12.09 -6.40 -34.34
CA MET A 1 -13.18 -5.98 -35.24
C MET A 1 -13.50 -4.52 -34.92
N GLN A 2 -12.74 -3.62 -35.54
CA GLN A 2 -13.19 -2.25 -35.79
C GLN A 2 -13.85 -2.25 -37.18
N PRO A 3 -14.74 -1.28 -37.43
CA PRO A 3 -14.68 -0.59 -38.70
C PRO A 3 -14.67 0.94 -38.51
N ASP A 4 -13.60 1.51 -39.06
CA ASP A 4 -13.59 2.50 -40.14
C ASP A 4 -14.02 3.95 -39.85
N ASP A 5 -12.98 4.78 -39.87
CA ASP A 5 -12.96 6.17 -40.34
C ASP A 5 -13.70 6.30 -41.68
N GLU A 6 -14.62 7.25 -41.78
CA GLU A 6 -14.73 8.20 -42.91
C GLU A 6 -15.98 9.06 -42.75
N GLY A 7 -15.78 10.36 -42.54
CA GLY A 7 -16.89 11.31 -42.45
C GLY A 7 -16.50 12.73 -42.12
N ALA A 8 -15.33 13.18 -42.58
CA ALA A 8 -14.98 14.59 -42.62
C ALA A 8 -15.98 15.30 -43.55
N ARG A 9 -17.10 15.76 -42.99
CA ARG A 9 -18.07 16.59 -43.72
C ARG A 9 -17.49 17.98 -43.90
N GLU A 10 -16.95 18.15 -45.09
CA GLU A 10 -16.61 19.38 -45.79
C GLU A 10 -17.62 20.51 -45.55
N TRP A 11 -17.22 21.55 -44.82
CA TRP A 11 -18.00 22.78 -44.70
C TRP A 11 -17.77 23.65 -45.95
N ARG A 12 -18.74 23.68 -46.87
CA ARG A 12 -18.74 24.67 -47.97
C ARG A 12 -18.94 26.06 -47.39
N ARG A 13 -17.97 26.97 -47.61
CA ARG A 13 -18.13 28.41 -47.35
C ARG A 13 -18.92 29.04 -48.50
N GLY A 14 -20.09 29.60 -48.19
CA GLY A 14 -20.71 30.60 -49.06
C GLY A 14 -19.99 31.96 -48.91
N PRO A 15 -19.87 32.76 -49.97
CA PRO A 15 -19.27 34.09 -49.88
C PRO A 15 -20.31 35.10 -49.37
N GLY A 16 -19.97 35.84 -48.31
CA GLY A 16 -20.76 36.98 -47.82
C GLY A 16 -21.65 36.66 -46.62
N GLY A 17 -21.11 36.86 -45.42
CA GLY A 17 -21.91 36.80 -44.19
C GLY A 17 -21.05 37.11 -42.97
N SER A 18 -21.28 38.26 -42.34
CA SER A 18 -20.71 38.66 -41.06
C SER A 18 -21.22 37.74 -39.94
N GLY A 19 -20.58 36.57 -39.81
CA GLY A 19 -20.92 35.57 -38.81
C GLY A 19 -20.51 36.01 -37.40
N ARG A 20 -21.39 36.74 -36.71
CA ARG A 20 -21.39 36.77 -35.24
C ARG A 20 -21.73 35.37 -34.73
N PHE A 21 -20.78 34.71 -34.09
CA PHE A 21 -21.00 33.41 -33.42
C PHE A 21 -22.02 33.56 -32.27
N PRO A 22 -23.08 32.72 -32.16
CA PRO A 22 -24.21 32.99 -31.28
C PRO A 22 -24.14 32.29 -29.91
N TRP A 23 -22.95 31.97 -29.37
CA TRP A 23 -22.86 31.38 -28.03
C TRP A 23 -21.74 32.02 -27.21
N PRO A 24 -22.00 32.49 -25.97
CA PRO A 24 -20.91 32.80 -25.06
C PRO A 24 -20.19 31.49 -24.74
N LEU A 25 -18.88 31.46 -24.96
CA LEU A 25 -18.00 30.42 -24.44
C LEU A 25 -18.18 30.36 -22.92
N ARG A 26 -19.11 29.51 -22.44
CA ARG A 26 -19.16 29.14 -21.04
C ARG A 26 -17.88 28.35 -20.80
N LEU A 27 -16.85 29.03 -20.30
CA LEU A 27 -15.73 28.41 -19.62
C LEU A 27 -16.34 27.49 -18.57
N ARG A 28 -16.39 26.18 -18.86
CA ARG A 28 -16.74 25.18 -17.84
C ARG A 28 -15.75 25.41 -16.70
N ALA A 29 -16.26 25.82 -15.54
CA ALA A 29 -15.45 25.96 -14.34
C ALA A 29 -14.70 24.64 -14.17
N ARG A 30 -13.36 24.69 -14.27
CA ARG A 30 -12.54 23.50 -14.04
C ARG A 30 -12.72 23.16 -12.57
N HIS A 31 -13.42 22.07 -12.27
CA HIS A 31 -13.43 21.54 -10.92
C HIS A 31 -11.97 21.28 -10.52
N PRO A 32 -11.51 21.78 -9.35
CA PRO A 32 -10.17 21.48 -8.89
C PRO A 32 -10.02 19.96 -8.79
N ARG A 33 -9.03 19.41 -9.49
CA ARG A 33 -8.69 18.00 -9.31
C ARG A 33 -8.20 17.83 -7.87
N PRO A 34 -8.64 16.79 -7.14
CA PRO A 34 -8.05 16.51 -5.85
C PRO A 34 -6.54 16.36 -6.04
N ALA A 35 -5.77 16.90 -5.09
CA ALA A 35 -4.32 16.77 -5.12
C ALA A 35 -3.96 15.28 -5.18
N PRO A 36 -2.94 14.90 -5.98
CA PRO A 36 -2.51 13.51 -6.02
C PRO A 36 -2.06 13.06 -4.62
N PRO A 37 -2.26 11.78 -4.27
CA PRO A 37 -1.87 11.26 -2.96
C PRO A 37 -0.39 11.53 -2.71
N ARG A 38 -0.08 12.10 -1.54
CA ARG A 38 1.27 12.48 -1.16
C ARG A 38 1.92 11.35 -0.39
N ILE A 39 3.06 10.85 -0.87
CA ILE A 39 3.89 9.91 -0.10
C ILE A 39 4.48 10.66 1.11
N VAL A 40 4.24 10.13 2.29
CA VAL A 40 4.77 10.65 3.56
C VAL A 40 6.07 9.93 3.91
N GLY A 41 6.13 8.62 3.70
CA GLY A 41 7.30 7.82 4.01
C GLY A 41 7.33 6.47 3.31
N VAL A 42 8.54 5.91 3.23
CA VAL A 42 8.82 4.57 2.69
C VAL A 42 9.66 3.79 3.69
N GLY A 43 9.37 2.51 3.83
CA GLY A 43 10.12 1.58 4.65
C GLY A 43 10.41 0.31 3.87
N ILE A 44 11.64 -0.17 3.97
CA ILE A 44 12.05 -1.47 3.44
C ILE A 44 12.78 -2.24 4.53
N ASP A 45 12.51 -3.53 4.62
CA ASP A 45 13.23 -4.42 5.51
C ASP A 45 13.47 -5.78 4.85
N VAL A 46 14.57 -6.42 5.22
CA VAL A 46 15.01 -7.73 4.74
C VAL A 46 15.42 -8.58 5.93
N ALA A 47 14.78 -9.72 6.09
CA ALA A 47 15.04 -10.70 7.13
C ALA A 47 15.62 -11.97 6.53
N ALA A 48 16.76 -12.42 7.06
CA ALA A 48 17.30 -13.75 6.77
C ALA A 48 16.41 -14.82 7.43
N ILE A 49 15.81 -15.71 6.63
CA ILE A 49 14.80 -16.68 7.06
C ILE A 49 15.39 -17.66 8.07
N ALA A 50 16.58 -18.21 7.79
CA ALA A 50 17.25 -19.15 8.69
C ALA A 50 17.56 -18.52 10.06
N ARG A 51 18.09 -17.29 10.05
CA ARG A 51 18.39 -16.54 11.29
C ARG A 51 17.12 -16.24 12.08
N PHE A 52 16.04 -15.89 11.40
CA PHE A 52 14.75 -15.63 12.02
C PHE A 52 14.16 -16.91 12.65
N GLY A 53 14.22 -18.04 11.94
CA GLY A 53 13.81 -19.35 12.47
C GLY A 53 14.55 -19.72 13.75
N LEU A 54 15.89 -19.62 13.73
CA LEU A 54 16.72 -19.87 14.91
C LEU A 54 16.36 -18.95 16.08
N ALA A 55 16.00 -17.69 15.82
CA ALA A 55 15.57 -16.77 16.88
C ALA A 55 14.25 -17.21 17.51
N LEU A 56 13.28 -17.67 16.70
CA LEU A 56 12.01 -18.20 17.21
C LEU A 56 12.20 -19.47 18.04
N GLU A 57 13.12 -20.35 17.65
CA GLU A 57 13.43 -21.58 18.38
C GLU A 57 14.12 -21.30 19.72
N ARG A 58 15.09 -20.37 19.72
CA ARG A 58 15.89 -20.04 20.92
C ARG A 58 15.14 -19.26 21.98
N SER A 59 14.05 -18.58 21.61
CA SER A 59 13.31 -17.67 22.51
C SER A 59 11.84 -18.08 22.60
N PRO A 60 11.48 -18.97 23.54
CA PRO A 60 10.10 -19.31 23.81
C PRO A 60 9.25 -18.06 24.05
N GLY A 61 8.10 -17.97 23.38
CA GLY A 61 7.20 -16.81 23.46
C GLY A 61 7.56 -15.63 22.55
N LEU A 62 8.72 -15.64 21.87
CA LEU A 62 9.06 -14.58 20.90
C LEU A 62 8.02 -14.52 19.77
N ARG A 63 7.58 -15.69 19.29
CA ARG A 63 6.53 -15.79 18.27
C ARG A 63 5.24 -15.05 18.69
N ASP A 64 4.79 -15.28 19.92
CA ASP A 64 3.55 -14.68 20.46
C ASP A 64 3.72 -13.22 20.87
N ARG A 65 4.96 -12.76 21.06
CA ARG A 65 5.27 -11.34 21.27
C ARG A 65 5.28 -10.55 19.95
N LEU A 66 5.71 -11.18 18.86
CA LEU A 66 5.84 -10.55 17.55
C LEU A 66 4.54 -10.61 16.75
N PHE A 67 3.77 -11.69 16.87
CA PHE A 67 2.63 -11.96 15.99
C PHE A 67 1.35 -12.23 16.78
N THR A 68 0.28 -11.60 16.32
CA THR A 68 -1.07 -11.95 16.76
C THR A 68 -1.44 -13.38 16.36
N PRO A 69 -2.38 -14.04 17.06
CA PRO A 69 -2.82 -15.39 16.67
C PRO A 69 -3.28 -15.49 15.21
N GLU A 70 -3.95 -14.47 14.69
CA GLU A 70 -4.40 -14.43 13.28
C GLU A 70 -3.21 -14.41 12.30
N GLU A 71 -2.13 -13.69 12.62
CA GLU A 71 -0.93 -13.62 11.78
C GLU A 71 -0.17 -14.94 11.76
N GLN A 72 -0.29 -15.75 12.80
CA GLN A 72 0.39 -17.04 12.91
C GLN A 72 -0.22 -18.12 12.02
N MET A 73 -1.42 -17.88 11.48
CA MET A 73 -2.20 -18.85 10.72
C MET A 73 -2.42 -18.39 9.27
N LEU A 74 -2.52 -19.35 8.37
CA LEU A 74 -3.04 -19.16 7.02
C LEU A 74 -4.56 -19.03 7.08
N PRO A 75 -5.21 -18.40 6.07
CA PRO A 75 -6.66 -18.39 5.97
C PRO A 75 -7.31 -19.79 5.95
N SER A 76 -6.55 -20.82 5.55
CA SER A 76 -6.97 -22.22 5.60
C SER A 76 -7.03 -22.81 7.02
N GLY A 77 -6.55 -22.09 8.04
CA GLY A 77 -6.43 -22.58 9.41
C GLY A 77 -5.17 -23.40 9.69
N SER A 78 -4.24 -23.52 8.72
CA SER A 78 -2.94 -24.16 8.95
C SER A 78 -1.91 -23.15 9.47
N PRO A 79 -0.91 -23.54 10.27
CA PRO A 79 0.16 -22.64 10.70
C PRO A 79 0.94 -22.05 9.52
N ARG A 80 1.40 -20.81 9.65
CA ARG A 80 2.32 -20.21 8.67
C ARG A 80 3.72 -20.80 8.77
N THR A 81 4.39 -20.85 7.62
CA THR A 81 5.80 -21.21 7.52
C THR A 81 6.70 -20.12 8.10
N THR A 82 7.94 -20.49 8.45
CA THR A 82 8.97 -19.54 8.93
C THR A 82 9.22 -18.43 7.92
N ALA A 83 9.29 -18.73 6.62
CA ALA A 83 9.46 -17.74 5.56
C ALA A 83 8.30 -16.71 5.53
N SER A 84 7.07 -17.20 5.68
CA SER A 84 5.88 -16.33 5.70
C SER A 84 5.81 -15.45 6.96
N LEU A 85 6.31 -15.94 8.09
CA LEU A 85 6.45 -15.16 9.33
C LEU A 85 7.61 -14.16 9.25
N ALA A 86 8.74 -14.53 8.65
CA ALA A 86 9.87 -13.63 8.43
C ALA A 86 9.46 -12.44 7.55
N ALA A 87 8.67 -12.67 6.49
CA ALA A 87 8.13 -11.59 5.66
C ALA A 87 7.20 -10.65 6.45
N ARG A 88 6.43 -11.18 7.40
CA ARG A 88 5.58 -10.35 8.29
C ARG A 88 6.40 -9.58 9.29
N PHE A 89 7.45 -10.17 9.85
CA PHE A 89 8.40 -9.48 10.70
C PHE A 89 9.03 -8.30 9.95
N ALA A 90 9.53 -8.53 8.73
CA ALA A 90 10.06 -7.49 7.86
C ALA A 90 9.01 -6.39 7.57
N ALA A 91 7.73 -6.76 7.38
CA ALA A 91 6.67 -5.77 7.18
C ALA A 91 6.46 -4.86 8.39
N LYS A 92 6.52 -5.42 9.61
CA LYS A 92 6.38 -4.65 10.85
C LYS A 92 7.57 -3.69 11.05
N GLU A 93 8.78 -4.15 10.76
CA GLU A 93 9.99 -3.33 10.74
C GLU A 93 9.91 -2.21 9.68
N ALA A 94 9.42 -2.54 8.48
CA ALA A 94 9.21 -1.55 7.43
C ALA A 94 8.16 -0.49 7.81
N VAL A 95 7.08 -0.86 8.52
CA VAL A 95 6.13 0.11 9.11
C VAL A 95 6.83 1.00 10.13
N ALA A 96 7.64 0.44 11.03
CA ALA A 96 8.40 1.24 11.99
C ALA A 96 9.31 2.25 11.27
N LYS A 97 9.98 1.84 10.18
CA LYS A 97 10.82 2.74 9.34
C LYS A 97 10.03 3.85 8.66
N VAL A 98 8.84 3.57 8.12
CA VAL A 98 7.96 4.63 7.59
C VAL A 98 7.66 5.69 8.64
N LEU A 99 7.47 5.26 9.89
CA LEU A 99 7.17 6.14 11.01
C LEU A 99 8.41 6.81 11.63
N GLY A 100 9.62 6.53 11.14
CA GLY A 100 10.87 7.06 11.70
C GLY A 100 11.36 6.33 12.96
N ALA A 101 10.88 5.10 13.19
CA ALA A 101 11.22 4.22 14.31
C ALA A 101 11.14 4.86 15.71
N PRO A 102 10.04 5.54 16.08
CA PRO A 102 9.88 6.08 17.42
C PRO A 102 9.83 4.96 18.45
N GLY A 103 10.38 5.19 19.64
CA GLY A 103 10.22 4.27 20.77
C GLY A 103 8.74 4.06 21.14
N GLY A 104 8.42 2.89 21.68
CA GLY A 104 7.08 2.59 22.22
C GLY A 104 6.06 2.03 21.22
N LEU A 105 6.45 1.78 19.96
CA LEU A 105 5.61 1.04 19.02
C LEU A 105 5.46 -0.42 19.45
N ARG A 106 4.23 -0.93 19.45
CA ARG A 106 3.94 -2.32 19.82
C ARG A 106 3.84 -3.20 18.58
N TRP A 107 4.41 -4.40 18.64
CA TRP A 107 4.37 -5.37 17.54
C TRP A 107 2.96 -5.76 17.12
N HIS A 108 2.04 -5.91 18.07
CA HIS A 108 0.65 -6.29 17.79
C HIS A 108 -0.21 -5.12 17.28
N ASP A 109 0.31 -3.89 17.33
CA ASP A 109 -0.37 -2.73 16.76
C ASP A 109 -0.14 -2.63 15.23
N VAL A 110 0.67 -3.54 14.66
CA VAL A 110 0.81 -3.78 13.22
C VAL A 110 0.39 -5.21 12.93
N GLY A 111 -0.67 -5.39 12.16
CA GLY A 111 -1.12 -6.68 11.65
C GLY A 111 -0.97 -6.79 10.14
N VAL A 112 -0.52 -7.94 9.65
CA VAL A 112 -0.47 -8.26 8.22
C VAL A 112 -1.51 -9.32 7.86
N ARG A 113 -2.59 -8.89 7.20
CA ARG A 113 -3.72 -9.74 6.81
C ARG A 113 -3.65 -10.13 5.35
N THR A 114 -4.28 -11.26 5.02
CA THR A 114 -4.48 -11.70 3.64
C THR A 114 -5.81 -11.12 3.14
N GLY A 115 -5.74 -10.13 2.26
CA GLY A 115 -6.90 -9.50 1.63
C GLY A 115 -7.40 -10.27 0.40
N ALA A 116 -8.25 -9.61 -0.40
CA ALA A 116 -8.83 -10.19 -1.60
C ALA A 116 -7.76 -10.71 -2.57
N ARG A 117 -8.02 -11.89 -3.14
CA ARG A 117 -7.12 -12.58 -4.09
C ARG A 117 -5.70 -12.82 -3.54
N GLY A 118 -5.54 -12.90 -2.22
CA GLY A 118 -4.25 -13.20 -1.58
C GLY A 118 -3.36 -11.97 -1.34
N ARG A 119 -3.78 -10.77 -1.73
CA ARG A 119 -2.98 -9.54 -1.57
C ARG A 119 -2.75 -9.24 -0.08
N PRO A 120 -1.51 -9.01 0.38
CA PRO A 120 -1.26 -8.62 1.76
C PRO A 120 -1.75 -7.19 2.04
N VAL A 121 -2.37 -6.98 3.20
CA VAL A 121 -2.89 -5.68 3.65
C VAL A 121 -2.44 -5.41 5.08
N LEU A 122 -2.03 -4.17 5.35
CA LEU A 122 -1.70 -3.71 6.70
C LEU A 122 -2.96 -3.30 7.45
N GLN A 123 -3.06 -3.73 8.70
CA GLN A 123 -4.01 -3.24 9.68
C GLN A 123 -3.21 -2.64 10.82
N VAL A 124 -3.33 -1.33 11.04
CA VAL A 124 -2.66 -0.63 12.13
C VAL A 124 -3.66 -0.19 13.18
N CYS A 125 -3.29 -0.28 14.45
CA CYS A 125 -4.10 0.20 15.58
C CYS A 125 -3.20 0.82 16.66
N GLY A 126 -3.78 1.21 17.79
CA GLY A 126 -3.04 1.60 18.99
C GLY A 126 -1.90 2.60 18.76
N THR A 127 -0.72 2.26 19.26
CA THR A 127 0.50 3.08 19.22
C THR A 127 0.93 3.43 17.79
N VAL A 128 0.77 2.50 16.85
CA VAL A 128 1.18 2.67 15.45
C VAL A 128 0.18 3.57 14.72
N ALA A 129 -1.12 3.36 14.89
CA ALA A 129 -2.14 4.23 14.29
C ALA A 129 -2.02 5.67 14.82
N ALA A 130 -1.76 5.85 16.11
CA ALA A 130 -1.51 7.17 16.68
C ALA A 130 -0.26 7.83 16.10
N ALA A 131 0.83 7.08 15.86
CA ALA A 131 2.04 7.60 15.21
C ALA A 131 1.79 7.97 13.75
N ALA A 132 1.06 7.13 13.00
CA ALA A 132 0.66 7.38 11.62
C ALA A 132 -0.15 8.68 11.48
N ALA A 133 -1.15 8.85 12.34
CA ALA A 133 -2.00 10.03 12.35
C ALA A 133 -1.22 11.33 12.59
N ARG A 134 -0.22 11.32 13.49
CA ARG A 134 0.66 12.48 13.73
C ARG A 134 1.49 12.89 12.50
N GLN A 135 1.77 11.95 11.60
CA GLN A 135 2.48 12.21 10.35
C GLN A 135 1.55 12.45 9.15
N GLY A 136 0.23 12.39 9.37
CA GLY A 136 -0.77 12.52 8.32
C GLY A 136 -0.87 11.30 7.39
N ILE A 137 -0.42 10.12 7.82
CA ILE A 137 -0.54 8.88 7.04
C ILE A 137 -1.95 8.32 7.22
N SER A 138 -2.69 8.21 6.11
CA SER A 138 -4.05 7.67 6.07
C SER A 138 -4.13 6.39 5.23
N VAL A 139 -3.20 6.18 4.30
CA VAL A 139 -3.13 5.04 3.39
C VAL A 139 -1.82 4.29 3.54
N TRP A 140 -1.91 2.96 3.55
CA TRP A 140 -0.77 2.05 3.62
C TRP A 140 -0.74 1.13 2.40
N HIS A 141 0.41 1.05 1.74
CA HIS A 141 0.69 0.06 0.71
C HIS A 141 1.75 -0.91 1.23
N LEU A 142 1.55 -2.21 0.99
CA LEU A 142 2.45 -3.27 1.38
C LEU A 142 2.70 -4.20 0.20
N SER A 143 3.96 -4.60 0.03
CA SER A 143 4.33 -5.77 -0.76
C SER A 143 5.28 -6.66 0.04
N LEU A 144 5.12 -7.97 -0.12
CA LEU A 144 5.92 -8.99 0.53
C LEU A 144 6.54 -9.89 -0.53
N THR A 145 7.76 -10.32 -0.27
CA THR A 145 8.38 -11.41 -1.03
C THR A 145 9.20 -12.28 -0.08
N HIS A 146 9.33 -13.56 -0.40
CA HIS A 146 10.34 -14.41 0.18
C HIS A 146 10.83 -15.37 -0.90
N ASP A 147 12.14 -15.44 -1.07
CA ASP A 147 12.78 -16.31 -2.04
C ASP A 147 14.18 -16.67 -1.55
N GLY A 148 14.60 -17.91 -1.80
CA GLY A 148 15.80 -18.49 -1.20
C GLY A 148 15.83 -18.28 0.33
N ASP A 149 16.88 -17.62 0.81
CA ASP A 149 17.16 -17.44 2.23
C ASP A 149 16.64 -16.13 2.83
N VAL A 150 15.95 -15.31 2.04
CA VAL A 150 15.52 -13.97 2.47
C VAL A 150 14.02 -13.77 2.33
N ALA A 151 13.47 -13.01 3.29
CA ALA A 151 12.13 -12.47 3.22
C ALA A 151 12.22 -10.95 3.31
N SER A 152 11.49 -10.25 2.44
CA SER A 152 11.55 -8.79 2.34
C SER A 152 10.16 -8.19 2.30
N ALA A 153 10.06 -6.97 2.83
CA ALA A 153 8.84 -6.19 2.77
C ALA A 153 9.16 -4.75 2.37
N VAL A 154 8.29 -4.18 1.55
CA VAL A 154 8.27 -2.74 1.27
C VAL A 154 6.92 -2.16 1.66
N VAL A 155 6.97 -1.02 2.35
CA VAL A 155 5.80 -0.30 2.85
C VAL A 155 5.88 1.15 2.41
N VAL A 156 4.75 1.68 1.93
CA VAL A 156 4.58 3.11 1.63
C VAL A 156 3.43 3.65 2.47
N GLY A 157 3.68 4.71 3.23
CA GLY A 157 2.66 5.51 3.91
C GLY A 157 2.33 6.76 3.09
N ALA A 158 1.06 6.98 2.80
CA ALA A 158 0.57 8.14 2.05
C ALA A 158 -0.55 8.87 2.80
N ALA A 159 -0.67 10.16 2.53
CA ALA A 159 -1.72 11.04 3.06
C ALA A 159 -2.98 11.00 2.19
#